data_AF-A0A2S7NXW5-F1
#
_entry.id   AF-A0A2S7NXW5-F1
#
_cell.length_a   1.000
_cell.length_b   1.000
_cell.length_c   1.000
_cell.angle_alpha   90.00
_cell.angle_beta   90.00
_cell.angle_gamma   90.00
#
_symmetry.space_group_name_H-M   'P 1'
#
loop_
_entity.id
_entity.type
_entity.pdbx_description
1 polymer ?
#
loop_
_entity_poly.entity_id
_entity_poly.type
_entity_poly.pdbx_seq_one_letter_code
_entity_poly.pdbx_strand_id
1 'polypeptide(L)'
;MSAISDVLIIGGGPAGLSAALTLARQLHTVSVFDSKTYGNDNSKHQHMILIWDHMEPSLYRAAARENILAQYDTVTFYDTTIETVRKLDDGTFEVTNNDGIVSVGIKLVLASGVQDIFPNITGFEECWGKRIFHCLFCKRLRRAGFFIFWYSRHRCSRFDSPCHAHRTSRSTVILILNFLHKRLSGVCKRA
;
A
#
# COMPACT_ATOMS: atom_id res chain seq x y z
N MET A 1 -25.79 -4.20 -22.92
CA MET A 1 -24.38 -4.58 -23.21
C MET A 1 -23.51 -3.65 -22.38
N SER A 2 -22.73 -4.19 -21.44
CA SER A 2 -21.75 -3.38 -20.70
C SER A 2 -20.74 -2.83 -21.71
N ALA A 3 -20.56 -1.51 -21.74
CA ALA A 3 -19.61 -0.88 -22.65
C ALA A 3 -18.18 -1.31 -22.26
N ILE A 4 -17.39 -1.72 -23.25
CA ILE A 4 -15.97 -2.03 -23.07
C ILE A 4 -15.23 -0.78 -22.60
N SER A 5 -14.38 -0.90 -21.58
CA SER A 5 -13.52 0.21 -21.14
C SER A 5 -12.18 0.20 -21.89
N ASP A 6 -11.59 1.37 -22.11
CA ASP A 6 -10.23 1.47 -22.65
C ASP A 6 -9.23 0.85 -21.67
N VAL A 7 -9.38 1.12 -20.37
CA VAL A 7 -8.46 0.65 -19.33
C VAL A 7 -9.20 0.11 -18.11
N LEU A 8 -8.81 -1.09 -17.69
CA LEU A 8 -9.15 -1.67 -16.40
C LEU A 8 -8.01 -1.40 -15.41
N ILE A 9 -8.32 -0.87 -14.23
CA ILE A 9 -7.35 -0.62 -13.16
C ILE A 9 -7.73 -1.46 -11.95
N ILE A 10 -6.85 -2.36 -11.53
CA ILE A 10 -7.04 -3.15 -10.31
C ILE A 10 -6.30 -2.47 -9.16
N GLY A 11 -7.04 -1.77 -8.30
CA GLY A 11 -6.55 -1.13 -7.08
C GLY A 11 -6.92 0.35 -6.97
N GLY A 12 -7.62 0.73 -5.89
CA GLY A 12 -7.97 2.12 -5.57
C GLY A 12 -6.96 2.86 -4.68
N GLY A 13 -5.72 2.37 -4.61
CA GLY A 13 -4.64 3.04 -3.89
C GLY A 13 -4.06 4.25 -4.64
N PRO A 14 -3.03 4.94 -4.09
CA PRO A 14 -2.41 6.11 -4.72
C PRO A 14 -1.95 5.85 -6.16
N ALA A 15 -1.41 4.66 -6.45
CA ALA A 15 -0.97 4.28 -7.79
C ALA A 15 -2.13 4.20 -8.79
N GLY A 16 -3.21 3.49 -8.43
CA GLY A 16 -4.38 3.35 -9.31
C GLY A 16 -5.15 4.66 -9.49
N LEU A 17 -5.30 5.45 -8.42
CA LEU A 17 -5.90 6.79 -8.49
C LEU A 17 -5.10 7.74 -9.38
N SER A 18 -3.77 7.73 -9.29
CA SER A 18 -2.91 8.54 -10.18
C SER A 18 -3.03 8.11 -11.65
N ALA A 19 -3.07 6.79 -11.90
CA ALA A 19 -3.27 6.25 -13.24
C ALA A 19 -4.65 6.63 -13.81
N ALA A 20 -5.72 6.51 -13.01
CA ALA A 20 -7.07 6.89 -13.39
C ALA A 20 -7.15 8.38 -13.77
N LEU A 21 -6.60 9.27 -12.93
CA LEU A 21 -6.54 10.71 -13.22
C LEU A 21 -5.78 11.00 -14.53
N THR A 22 -4.64 10.33 -14.74
CA THR A 22 -3.82 10.55 -15.94
C THR A 22 -4.56 10.14 -17.21
N LEU A 23 -5.25 9.00 -17.17
CA LEU A 23 -6.02 8.47 -18.30
C LEU A 23 -7.30 9.27 -18.57
N ALA A 24 -8.00 9.70 -17.52
CA ALA A 24 -9.19 10.54 -17.62
C ALA A 24 -8.90 11.86 -18.34
N ARG A 25 -7.73 12.46 -18.09
CA ARG A 25 -7.26 13.68 -18.78
C ARG A 25 -7.02 13.50 -20.27
N GLN A 26 -6.88 12.26 -20.74
CA GLN A 26 -6.76 11.90 -22.15
C GLN A 26 -8.07 11.36 -22.73
N LEU A 27 -9.20 11.55 -22.02
CA LEU A 27 -10.55 11.14 -22.41
C LEU A 27 -10.73 9.62 -22.55
N HIS A 28 -9.86 8.82 -21.93
CA HIS A 28 -10.04 7.37 -21.88
C HIS A 28 -11.15 6.99 -20.91
N THR A 29 -11.89 5.95 -21.28
CA THR A 29 -12.85 5.27 -20.39
C THR A 29 -12.12 4.33 -19.45
N VAL A 30 -12.30 4.51 -18.14
CA VAL A 30 -11.53 3.80 -17.11
C VAL A 30 -12.46 3.15 -16.11
N SER A 31 -12.28 1.85 -15.88
CA SER A 31 -12.93 1.12 -14.80
C SER A 31 -11.92 0.82 -13.70
N VAL A 32 -12.12 1.39 -12.51
CA VAL A 32 -11.25 1.19 -11.34
C VAL A 32 -11.93 0.25 -10.35
N PHE A 33 -11.29 -0.87 -10.05
CA PHE A 33 -11.77 -1.86 -9.08
C PHE A 33 -11.00 -1.71 -7.78
N ASP A 34 -11.71 -1.48 -6.68
CA ASP A 34 -11.12 -1.18 -5.37
C ASP A 34 -11.68 -2.09 -4.28
N SER A 35 -10.82 -2.96 -3.75
CA SER A 35 -11.15 -3.90 -2.66
C SER A 35 -11.21 -3.24 -1.27
N LYS A 36 -10.93 -1.93 -1.17
CA LYS A 36 -10.84 -1.17 0.09
C LYS A 36 -9.84 -1.74 1.10
N THR A 37 -8.89 -2.54 0.63
CA THR A 37 -7.81 -3.11 1.45
C THR A 37 -6.51 -2.46 1.04
N TYR A 38 -5.84 -1.77 1.97
CA TYR A 38 -4.65 -0.99 1.65
C TYR A 38 -3.48 -1.33 2.59
N GLY A 39 -2.27 -1.39 2.03
CA GLY A 39 -1.07 -1.77 2.80
C GLY A 39 -0.73 -0.83 3.97
N ASN A 40 -1.29 0.38 4.00
CA ASN A 40 -1.07 1.35 5.07
C ASN A 40 -2.25 1.54 6.03
N ASP A 41 -3.25 0.65 6.03
CA ASP A 41 -4.44 0.78 6.89
C ASP A 41 -4.13 0.74 8.39
N ASN A 42 -3.04 0.07 8.78
CA ASN A 42 -2.56 0.08 10.17
C ASN A 42 -1.94 1.43 10.61
N SER A 43 -1.84 2.41 9.69
CA SER A 43 -1.20 3.69 9.95
C SER A 43 -2.23 4.82 10.09
N LYS A 44 -2.27 5.43 11.28
CA LYS A 44 -3.13 6.62 11.54
C LYS A 44 -2.78 7.84 10.70
N HIS A 45 -1.50 7.98 10.33
CA HIS A 45 -1.02 9.13 9.56
C HIS A 45 -0.05 8.66 8.46
N GLN A 46 -0.18 9.22 7.27
CA GLN A 46 0.80 9.11 6.18
C GLN A 46 1.74 10.31 6.15
N HIS A 47 2.88 10.09 5.52
CA HIS A 47 3.95 11.07 5.37
C HIS A 47 4.52 10.96 3.96
N MET A 48 5.35 11.94 3.57
CA MET A 48 6.03 11.95 2.27
C MET A 48 5.08 12.08 1.07
N ILE A 49 3.85 12.53 1.29
CA ILE A 49 2.94 12.97 0.24
C ILE A 49 2.83 14.48 0.36
N LEU A 50 3.27 15.20 -0.68
CA LEU A 50 3.15 16.66 -0.73
C LEU A 50 1.69 17.05 -0.47
N ILE A 51 1.50 18.17 0.23
CA ILE A 51 0.21 18.73 0.67
C ILE A 51 -0.68 17.80 1.56
N TRP A 52 -0.25 16.56 1.83
CA TRP A 52 -0.97 15.56 2.64
C TRP A 52 -0.10 14.96 3.77
N ASP A 53 0.94 15.68 4.19
CA ASP A 53 1.79 15.23 5.31
C ASP A 53 1.01 15.25 6.63
N HIS A 54 1.22 14.22 7.45
CA HIS A 54 0.56 14.04 8.75
C HIS A 54 -0.95 13.83 8.69
N MET A 55 -1.50 13.50 7.53
CA MET A 55 -2.94 13.27 7.32
C MET A 55 -3.28 11.79 7.35
N GLU A 56 -4.57 11.47 7.57
CA GLU A 56 -5.04 10.09 7.49
C GLU A 56 -5.02 9.57 6.04
N PRO A 57 -4.51 8.35 5.77
CA PRO A 57 -4.45 7.81 4.40
C PRO A 57 -5.81 7.68 3.71
N SER A 58 -6.86 7.37 4.48
CA SER A 58 -8.23 7.22 3.98
C SER A 58 -8.75 8.54 3.40
N LEU A 59 -8.47 9.67 4.05
CA LEU A 59 -8.88 11.00 3.63
C LEU A 59 -8.26 11.39 2.29
N TYR A 60 -6.99 11.07 2.07
CA TYR A 60 -6.33 11.30 0.78
C TYR A 60 -7.01 10.50 -0.34
N ARG A 61 -7.29 9.21 -0.11
CA ARG A 61 -7.96 8.36 -1.11
C ARG A 61 -9.36 8.86 -1.42
N ALA A 62 -10.12 9.24 -0.40
CA ALA A 62 -11.46 9.82 -0.55
C ALA A 62 -11.42 11.12 -1.36
N ALA A 63 -10.55 12.06 -0.98
CA ALA A 63 -10.41 13.35 -1.67
C ALA A 63 -9.93 13.19 -3.12
N ALA A 64 -9.00 12.27 -3.40
CA ALA A 64 -8.55 11.97 -4.74
C ALA A 64 -9.66 11.37 -5.61
N ARG A 65 -10.44 10.41 -5.07
CA ARG A 65 -11.60 9.82 -5.76
C ARG A 65 -12.68 10.87 -6.04
N GLU A 66 -13.01 11.70 -5.05
CA GLU A 66 -13.97 12.81 -5.20
C GLU A 66 -13.52 13.80 -6.27
N ASN A 67 -12.24 14.20 -6.26
CA ASN A 67 -11.70 15.11 -7.25
C ASN A 67 -11.80 14.55 -8.67
N ILE A 68 -11.50 13.27 -8.88
CA ILE A 68 -11.63 12.62 -10.19
C ILE A 68 -13.08 12.64 -10.65
N LEU A 69 -14.02 12.21 -9.79
CA LEU A 69 -15.45 12.14 -10.12
C LEU A 69 -16.07 13.52 -10.37
N ALA A 70 -15.58 14.56 -9.71
CA ALA A 70 -16.07 15.93 -9.90
C ALA A 70 -15.60 16.57 -11.22
N GLN A 71 -14.55 16.04 -11.85
CA GLN A 71 -13.87 16.66 -12.99
C GLN A 71 -13.99 15.84 -14.28
N TYR A 72 -14.24 14.53 -14.17
CA TYR A 72 -14.20 13.61 -15.31
C TYR A 72 -15.32 12.56 -15.24
N ASP A 73 -16.13 12.48 -16.29
CA ASP A 73 -17.22 11.50 -16.41
C ASP A 73 -16.79 10.16 -17.04
N THR A 74 -15.52 10.03 -17.43
CA THR A 74 -14.99 8.84 -18.10
C THR A 74 -14.47 7.77 -17.13
N VAL A 75 -14.50 8.02 -15.82
CA VAL A 75 -13.98 7.11 -14.80
C VAL A 75 -15.13 6.54 -13.97
N THR A 76 -15.23 5.21 -13.92
CA THR A 76 -16.16 4.50 -13.07
C THR A 76 -15.41 3.73 -11.99
N PHE A 77 -15.87 3.84 -10.73
CA PHE A 77 -15.30 3.11 -9.60
C PHE A 77 -16.23 1.98 -9.17
N TYR A 78 -15.66 0.80 -8.99
CA TYR A 78 -16.32 -0.40 -8.49
C TYR A 78 -15.68 -0.79 -7.16
N ASP A 79 -16.47 -0.73 -6.09
CA ASP A 79 -16.04 -1.15 -4.76
C ASP A 79 -16.20 -2.69 -4.65
N THR A 80 -15.24 -3.42 -5.22
CA THR A 80 -15.29 -4.88 -5.38
C THR A 80 -13.88 -5.47 -5.42
N THR A 81 -13.77 -6.76 -5.14
CA THR A 81 -12.50 -7.48 -5.21
C THR A 81 -12.43 -8.25 -6.53
N ILE A 82 -11.34 -8.09 -7.28
CA ILE A 82 -11.06 -8.91 -8.46
C ILE A 82 -10.39 -10.21 -8.04
N GLU A 83 -10.97 -11.34 -8.46
CA GLU A 83 -10.44 -12.67 -8.17
C GLU A 83 -9.59 -13.20 -9.31
N THR A 84 -10.00 -12.96 -10.55
CA THR A 84 -9.30 -13.48 -11.73
C THR A 84 -9.15 -12.43 -12.81
N VAL A 85 -8.06 -12.57 -13.54
CA VAL A 85 -7.70 -11.75 -14.69
C VAL A 85 -7.23 -12.70 -15.78
N ARG A 86 -7.78 -12.57 -16.98
CA ARG A 86 -7.31 -13.30 -18.15
C ARG A 86 -7.15 -12.38 -19.35
N LYS A 87 -6.15 -12.69 -20.17
CA LYS A 87 -6.01 -12.09 -21.50
C LYS A 87 -6.80 -12.94 -22.48
N LEU A 88 -7.63 -12.31 -23.30
CA LEU A 88 -8.44 -12.96 -24.32
C LEU A 88 -7.67 -13.08 -25.64
N ASP A 89 -8.17 -13.94 -26.55
CA ASP A 89 -7.53 -14.22 -27.83
C ASP A 89 -7.49 -13.00 -28.77
N ASP A 90 -8.46 -12.09 -28.63
CA ASP A 90 -8.52 -10.82 -29.36
C ASP A 90 -7.54 -9.75 -28.81
N GLY A 91 -6.79 -10.09 -27.76
CA GLY A 91 -5.81 -9.22 -27.13
C GLY A 91 -6.35 -8.30 -26.03
N THR A 92 -7.66 -8.32 -25.76
CA THR A 92 -8.28 -7.60 -24.65
C THR A 92 -8.10 -8.35 -23.32
N PHE A 93 -8.52 -7.72 -22.23
CA PHE A 93 -8.46 -8.27 -20.88
C PHE A 93 -9.86 -8.41 -20.30
N GLU A 94 -10.07 -9.52 -19.61
CA GLU A 94 -11.25 -9.79 -18.83
C GLU A 94 -10.87 -9.88 -17.35
N VAL A 95 -11.65 -9.23 -16.50
CA VAL A 95 -11.57 -9.38 -15.04
C VAL A 95 -12.89 -9.91 -14.51
N THR A 96 -12.80 -10.80 -13.53
CA THR A 96 -13.97 -11.33 -12.81
C THR A 96 -13.86 -10.95 -11.35
N ASN A 97 -14.93 -10.35 -10.82
CA ASN A 97 -14.98 -9.99 -9.41
C ASN A 97 -15.48 -11.15 -8.53
N ASN A 98 -15.47 -10.94 -7.21
CA ASN A 98 -15.91 -11.89 -6.20
C ASN A 98 -17.42 -12.23 -6.24
N ASP A 99 -18.21 -11.47 -7.00
CA ASP A 99 -19.64 -11.74 -7.23
C ASP A 99 -19.88 -12.49 -8.57
N GLY A 100 -18.81 -12.86 -9.28
CA GLY A 100 -18.87 -13.48 -10.61
C GLY A 100 -19.20 -12.51 -11.76
N ILE A 101 -19.24 -11.20 -11.49
CA ILE A 101 -19.46 -10.17 -12.49
C ILE A 101 -18.19 -10.01 -13.33
N VAL A 102 -18.38 -10.03 -14.64
CA VAL A 102 -17.32 -9.93 -15.64
C VAL A 102 -17.26 -8.52 -16.22
N SER A 103 -16.05 -7.97 -16.32
CA SER A 103 -15.77 -6.70 -17.00
C SER A 103 -14.65 -6.90 -18.02
N VAL A 104 -14.78 -6.26 -19.19
CA VAL A 104 -13.82 -6.37 -20.29
C VAL A 104 -13.24 -4.98 -20.60
N GLY A 105 -11.94 -4.94 -20.93
CA GLY A 105 -11.29 -3.73 -21.38
C GLY A 105 -10.05 -3.96 -22.24
N ILE A 106 -9.60 -2.92 -22.92
CA ILE A 106 -8.54 -3.01 -23.94
C ILE A 106 -7.16 -3.15 -23.29
N LYS A 107 -6.93 -2.43 -22.19
CA LYS A 107 -5.68 -2.45 -21.41
C LYS A 107 -5.95 -2.74 -19.94
N LEU A 108 -4.91 -3.20 -19.25
CA LEU A 108 -4.95 -3.53 -17.83
C LEU A 108 -3.79 -2.83 -17.10
N VAL A 109 -4.10 -2.21 -15.97
CA VAL A 109 -3.14 -1.69 -15.00
C VAL A 109 -3.27 -2.46 -13.69
N LEU A 110 -2.17 -3.07 -13.25
CA LEU A 110 -2.08 -3.72 -11.94
C LEU A 110 -1.55 -2.73 -10.90
N ALA A 111 -2.43 -2.28 -10.02
CA ALA A 111 -2.14 -1.38 -8.90
C ALA A 111 -2.60 -1.97 -7.56
N SER A 112 -2.57 -3.31 -7.43
CA SER A 112 -3.08 -4.08 -6.29
C SER A 112 -2.29 -3.92 -4.99
N GLY A 113 -1.15 -3.23 -5.04
CA GLY A 113 -0.25 -3.07 -3.90
C GLY A 113 0.50 -4.37 -3.56
N VAL A 114 0.98 -4.43 -2.31
CA VAL A 114 1.74 -5.55 -1.77
C VAL A 114 1.21 -5.92 -0.38
N GLN A 115 1.40 -7.18 0.00
CA GLN A 115 1.11 -7.66 1.35
C GLN A 115 2.43 -7.94 2.08
N ASP A 116 2.55 -7.44 3.31
CA ASP A 116 3.69 -7.75 4.16
C ASP A 116 3.58 -9.19 4.70
N ILE A 117 4.62 -10.00 4.47
CA ILE A 117 4.71 -11.36 5.00
C ILE A 117 5.51 -11.32 6.31
N PHE A 118 4.85 -11.63 7.41
CA PHE A 118 5.49 -11.57 8.73
C PHE A 118 6.30 -12.85 9.04
N PRO A 119 7.47 -12.73 9.68
CA PRO A 119 8.20 -13.87 10.20
C PRO A 119 7.41 -14.52 11.35
N ASN A 120 7.56 -15.84 11.52
CA ASN A 120 6.92 -16.58 12.61
C ASN A 120 7.61 -16.31 13.96
N ILE A 121 7.41 -15.09 14.48
CA ILE A 121 7.93 -14.61 15.76
C ILE A 121 6.73 -14.16 16.60
N THR A 122 6.55 -14.79 17.76
CA THR A 122 5.46 -14.44 18.68
C THR A 122 5.49 -12.96 19.05
N GLY A 123 4.40 -12.24 18.76
CA GLY A 123 4.24 -10.81 19.02
C GLY A 123 4.75 -9.87 17.91
N PHE A 124 5.22 -10.40 16.77
CA PHE A 124 5.67 -9.56 15.65
C PHE A 124 4.51 -8.77 15.03
N GLU A 125 3.44 -9.47 14.66
CA GLU A 125 2.25 -8.87 14.07
C GLU A 125 1.61 -7.82 14.99
N GLU A 126 1.50 -8.12 16.29
CA GLU A 126 1.00 -7.17 17.29
C GLU A 126 1.79 -5.86 17.31
N CYS A 127 3.11 -5.95 17.09
CA CYS A 127 4.03 -4.80 17.08
C CYS A 127 4.12 -4.07 15.73
N TRP A 128 3.63 -4.68 14.64
CA TRP A 128 3.70 -4.11 13.29
C TRP A 128 2.92 -2.80 13.22
N GLY A 129 3.55 -1.75 12.69
CA GLY A 129 2.95 -0.41 12.57
C GLY A 129 2.87 0.39 13.89
N LYS A 130 3.14 -0.24 15.05
CA LYS A 130 3.18 0.43 16.37
C LYS A 130 4.60 0.65 16.89
N ARG A 131 5.43 -0.39 16.80
CA ARG A 131 6.82 -0.41 17.29
C ARG A 131 7.79 -1.02 16.29
N ILE A 132 7.31 -1.86 15.38
CA ILE A 132 8.06 -2.38 14.23
C ILE A 132 7.63 -1.61 12.99
N PHE A 133 8.59 -1.09 12.25
CA PHE A 133 8.37 -0.29 11.05
C PHE A 133 9.32 -0.74 9.95
N HIS A 134 8.82 -0.85 8.72
CA HIS A 134 9.66 -1.16 7.55
C HIS A 134 10.26 0.10 6.91
N CYS A 135 9.61 1.26 7.07
CA CYS A 135 9.98 2.51 6.41
C CYS A 135 10.19 3.63 7.44
N LEU A 136 11.44 4.10 7.57
CA LEU A 136 11.82 5.18 8.49
C LEU A 136 11.41 6.58 7.99
N PHE A 137 11.19 6.74 6.69
CA PHE A 137 10.62 7.97 6.14
C PHE A 137 9.12 8.08 6.44
N CYS A 138 8.41 6.95 6.43
CA CYS A 138 6.98 6.85 6.61
C CYS A 138 6.56 6.92 8.09
N LYS A 139 7.50 6.72 9.01
CA LYS A 139 7.29 6.86 10.46
C LYS A 139 8.43 7.64 11.08
N ARG A 140 8.12 8.86 11.53
CA ARG A 140 9.07 9.67 12.28
C ARG A 140 9.39 9.00 13.63
N LEU A 141 10.64 8.59 13.81
CA LEU A 141 11.19 8.22 15.11
C LEU A 141 11.16 9.45 16.04
N ARG A 142 10.48 9.37 17.19
CA ARG A 142 10.57 10.41 18.23
C ARG A 142 11.95 10.34 18.88
N ARG A 143 12.60 11.50 19.01
CA ARG A 143 13.92 11.65 19.66
C ARG A 143 13.79 11.42 21.17
N ALA A 144 14.19 10.24 21.65
CA ALA A 144 14.95 9.98 22.88
C ALA A 144 14.82 8.49 23.31
N GLY A 145 15.94 7.81 23.55
CA GLY A 145 16.01 6.60 24.40
C GLY A 145 15.57 5.25 23.82
N PHE A 146 15.15 5.16 22.55
CA PHE A 146 14.75 3.88 21.95
C PHE A 146 15.94 3.10 21.38
N PHE A 147 16.04 1.81 21.73
CA PHE A 147 16.87 0.85 21.02
C PHE A 147 16.20 0.49 19.69
N ILE A 148 16.88 0.75 18.58
CA ILE A 148 16.39 0.35 17.26
C ILE A 148 16.93 -1.05 16.97
N PHE A 149 16.01 -2.01 16.85
CA PHE A 149 16.33 -3.36 16.44
C PHE A 149 16.11 -3.49 14.94
N TRP A 150 17.18 -3.80 14.21
CA TRP A 150 17.09 -4.09 12.78
C TRP A 150 17.07 -5.60 12.54
N TYR A 151 16.02 -6.07 11.88
CA TYR A 151 15.86 -7.47 11.50
C TYR A 151 16.01 -7.62 9.99
N SER A 152 16.87 -8.54 9.55
CA SER A 152 17.21 -8.73 8.14
C SER A 152 17.31 -10.21 7.81
N ARG A 153 16.39 -10.72 6.99
CA ARG A 153 16.41 -12.11 6.48
C ARG A 153 17.29 -12.27 5.24
N HIS A 154 17.44 -11.21 4.44
CA HIS A 154 18.24 -11.20 3.20
C HIS A 154 19.53 -10.39 3.34
N ARG A 155 20.51 -10.60 2.45
CA ARG A 155 21.81 -9.91 2.49
C ARG A 155 21.72 -8.41 2.17
N CYS A 156 20.77 -8.00 1.33
CA CYS A 156 20.65 -6.62 0.83
C CYS A 156 20.28 -5.60 1.93
N SER A 157 19.51 -6.02 2.93
CA SER A 157 19.02 -5.15 4.02
C SER A 157 20.04 -4.92 5.15
N ARG A 158 21.29 -5.35 5.03
CA ARG A 158 22.24 -5.33 6.17
C ARG A 158 22.89 -3.97 6.47
N PHE A 159 22.95 -3.04 5.51
CA PHE A 159 23.78 -1.84 5.66
C PHE A 159 23.04 -0.49 5.52
N ASP A 160 22.12 -0.33 4.56
CA ASP A 160 21.54 1.01 4.29
C ASP A 160 20.56 1.49 5.36
N SER A 161 19.65 0.63 5.78
CA SER A 161 18.60 1.01 6.72
C SER A 161 19.10 1.21 8.16
N PRO A 162 20.07 0.42 8.69
CA PRO A 162 20.74 0.72 9.96
C PRO A 162 21.46 2.07 9.95
N CYS A 163 22.10 2.45 8.85
CA CYS A 163 22.73 3.76 8.69
C CYS A 163 21.70 4.89 8.78
N HIS A 164 20.53 4.73 8.15
CA HIS A 164 19.46 5.71 8.25
C HIS A 164 18.87 5.80 9.67
N ALA A 165 18.72 4.67 10.36
CA ALA A 165 18.31 4.60 11.76
C ALA A 165 19.32 5.31 12.70
N HIS A 166 20.61 5.18 12.44
CA HIS A 166 21.66 5.86 13.20
C HIS A 166 21.66 7.38 12.97
N ARG A 167 21.36 7.84 11.75
CA ARG A 167 21.23 9.29 11.47
C ARG A 167 19.99 9.90 12.10
N THR A 168 18.90 9.13 12.18
CA THR A 168 17.60 9.60 12.69
C THR A 168 17.49 9.50 14.22
N SER A 169 18.24 8.61 14.87
CA SER A 169 18.27 8.45 16.32
C SER A 169 19.64 8.80 16.92
N ARG A 170 19.66 9.53 18.04
CA ARG A 170 20.89 9.70 18.86
C ARG A 170 21.14 8.48 19.77
N SER A 171 20.58 7.32 19.43
CA SER A 171 20.54 6.11 20.25
C SER A 171 21.36 4.98 19.61
N THR A 172 21.76 4.00 20.43
CA THR A 172 22.41 2.77 19.95
C THR A 172 21.48 1.99 19.01
N VAL A 173 21.92 1.77 17.76
CA VAL A 173 21.26 0.86 16.81
C VAL A 173 21.79 -0.54 17.08
N ILE A 174 20.92 -1.47 17.47
CA ILE A 174 21.27 -2.88 17.66
C ILE A 174 20.84 -3.65 16.41
N LEU A 175 21.83 -4.09 15.64
CA LEU A 175 21.61 -4.98 14.50
C LEU A 175 21.38 -6.41 15.01
N ILE A 176 20.15 -6.92 14.91
CA ILE A 176 19.87 -8.34 15.22
C ILE A 176 19.97 -9.13 13.91
N LEU A 177 21.13 -9.74 13.70
CA LEU A 177 21.33 -10.73 12.65
C LEU A 177 20.86 -12.09 13.15
N ASN A 178 19.61 -12.45 12.82
CA ASN A 178 19.07 -13.81 12.72
C ASN A 178 19.33 -14.84 13.84
N PHE A 179 19.72 -14.44 15.06
CA PHE A 179 20.09 -15.39 16.13
C PHE A 179 19.28 -15.31 17.41
N LEU A 180 18.19 -14.55 17.46
CA LEU A 180 17.38 -14.47 18.68
C LEU A 180 15.90 -14.74 18.38
N HIS A 181 15.47 -15.96 18.68
CA HIS A 181 14.09 -16.30 19.03
C HIS A 181 13.69 -15.59 20.34
N LYS A 182 13.72 -14.25 20.37
CA LYS A 182 13.20 -13.49 21.51
C LYS A 182 11.70 -13.31 21.30
N ARG A 183 10.91 -13.78 22.27
CA ARG A 183 9.47 -13.48 22.33
C ARG A 183 9.30 -11.96 22.47
N LEU A 184 8.51 -11.35 21.59
CA LEU A 184 8.11 -9.94 21.68
C LEU A 184 6.84 -9.74 22.53
N SER A 185 6.31 -10.83 23.09
CA SER A 185 5.10 -10.84 23.91
C SER A 185 5.19 -9.85 25.07
N GLY A 186 4.28 -8.88 25.10
CA GLY A 186 4.17 -7.86 26.16
C GLY A 186 4.88 -6.53 25.87
N VAL A 187 5.75 -6.45 24.85
CA VAL A 187 6.39 -5.19 24.43
C VAL A 187 5.36 -4.23 23.81
N CYS A 188 4.33 -4.77 23.16
CA CYS A 188 3.33 -3.97 22.49
C CYS A 188 2.18 -3.45 23.37
N LYS A 189 1.94 -4.05 24.54
CA LYS A 189 0.80 -3.72 25.43
C LYS A 189 0.94 -2.41 26.22
N ARG A 190 2.12 -1.78 26.23
CA ARG A 190 2.39 -0.51 26.96
C ARG A 190 2.45 0.70 26.02
N ALA A 191 1.58 0.78 25.01
CA ALA A 191 1.57 1.84 24.00
C ALA A 191 0.26 2.62 24.04
#